data_AF-U1NCA2-F1
#
_entry.id   AF-U1NCA2-F1
#
_cell.length_a   1.000
_cell.length_b   1.000
_cell.length_c   1.000
_cell.angle_alpha   90.00
_cell.angle_beta   90.00
_cell.angle_gamma   90.00
#
_symmetry.space_group_name_H-M   'P 1'
#
loop_
_entity.id
_entity.type
_entity.pdbx_description
1 polymer ?
#
loop_
_entity_poly.entity_id
_entity_poly.type
_entity_poly.pdbx_seq_one_letter_code
_entity_poly.pdbx_strand_id
1 'polypeptide(L)'
;MRIKSTDDRKQLWENLCEAIDESARSKVLDTSARYYLKMCGGVAAYGRGDIQHLLDVAEEKGSLTPQEIAAVLDERELPVEYDTHSSVGTESLRGQ
;
A
#
# COMPACT_ATOMS: atom_id res chain seq x y z
N MET A 1 17.40 16.51 18.71
CA MET A 1 16.94 15.29 19.42
C MET A 1 18.07 14.26 19.41
N ARG A 2 18.43 13.66 20.55
CA ARG A 2 19.45 12.58 20.61
C ARG A 2 18.76 11.25 20.88
N ILE A 3 18.74 10.38 19.88
CA ILE A 3 18.09 9.07 19.95
C ILE A 3 19.16 8.03 20.31
N LYS A 4 18.91 7.21 21.35
CA LYS A 4 19.84 6.12 21.73
C LYS A 4 19.95 5.11 20.58
N SER A 5 21.16 4.73 20.17
CA SER A 5 21.30 3.66 19.17
C SER A 5 21.22 2.31 19.86
N THR A 6 20.25 1.50 19.49
CA THR A 6 20.21 0.04 19.75
C THR A 6 20.45 -0.67 18.43
N ASP A 7 20.86 -1.95 18.46
CA ASP A 7 21.12 -2.70 17.24
C ASP A 7 19.84 -2.87 16.40
N ASP A 8 18.70 -3.16 17.05
CA ASP A 8 17.38 -3.18 16.38
C ASP A 8 17.08 -1.88 15.63
N ARG A 9 17.48 -0.74 16.20
CA ARG A 9 17.25 0.55 15.57
C ARG A 9 18.14 0.75 14.36
N LYS A 10 19.41 0.32 14.44
CA LYS A 10 20.34 0.39 13.31
C LYS A 10 19.77 -0.40 12.13
N GLN A 11 19.29 -1.62 12.40
CA GLN A 11 18.65 -2.45 11.38
C GLN A 11 17.38 -1.79 10.82
N LEU A 12 16.52 -1.23 11.69
CA LEU A 12 15.33 -0.50 11.23
C LEU A 12 15.71 0.68 10.32
N TRP A 13 16.78 1.42 10.65
CA TRP A 13 17.27 2.50 9.79
C TRP A 13 17.77 2.01 8.44
N GLU A 14 18.54 0.92 8.42
CA GLU A 14 19.04 0.34 7.16
C GLU A 14 17.88 -0.05 6.26
N ASN A 15 16.87 -0.74 6.80
CA ASN A 15 15.68 -1.13 6.05
C ASN A 15 14.89 0.10 5.53
N LEU A 16 14.79 1.16 6.34
CA LEU A 16 14.12 2.40 5.91
C LEU A 16 14.91 3.13 4.82
N CYS A 17 16.24 3.16 4.91
CA CYS A 17 17.10 3.74 3.87
C CYS A 17 16.93 3.00 2.54
N GLU A 18 16.90 1.67 2.58
CA GLU A 18 16.67 0.83 1.40
C GLU A 18 15.29 1.06 0.78
N ALA A 19 14.23 1.04 1.61
CA ALA A 19 12.86 1.21 1.12
C ALA A 19 12.59 2.62 0.54
N ILE A 20 13.22 3.65 1.08
CA ILE A 20 13.05 5.05 0.65
C ILE A 20 14.04 5.43 -0.47
N ASP A 21 15.02 4.57 -0.75
CA ASP A 21 16.16 4.85 -1.63
C ASP A 21 16.88 6.18 -1.25
N GLU A 22 17.14 6.34 0.06
CA GLU A 22 17.81 7.53 0.60
C GLU A 22 18.76 7.14 1.73
N SER A 23 19.96 7.73 1.72
CA SER A 23 21.02 7.43 2.70
C SER A 23 21.02 8.39 3.89
N ALA A 24 20.45 9.60 3.71
CA ALA A 24 20.41 10.61 4.74
C ALA A 24 19.36 10.28 5.82
N ARG A 25 19.82 9.83 6.99
CA ARG A 25 18.97 9.42 8.13
C ARG A 25 17.88 10.43 8.52
N SER A 26 18.17 11.73 8.43
CA SER A 26 17.19 12.78 8.73
C SER A 26 16.04 12.78 7.73
N LYS A 27 16.34 12.70 6.43
CA LYS A 27 15.32 12.64 5.38
C LYS A 27 14.53 11.35 5.45
N VAL A 28 15.20 10.22 5.66
CA VAL A 28 14.56 8.91 5.85
C VAL A 28 13.55 9.01 6.99
N LEU A 29 13.97 9.52 8.15
CA LEU A 29 13.09 9.68 9.31
C LEU A 29 11.89 10.61 9.02
N ASP A 30 12.13 11.76 8.38
CA ASP A 30 11.07 12.70 8.03
C ASP A 30 10.07 12.06 7.06
N THR A 31 10.54 11.34 6.04
CA THR A 31 9.71 10.63 5.08
C THR A 31 8.90 9.52 5.75
N SER A 32 9.52 8.68 6.59
CA SER A 32 8.82 7.64 7.33
C SER A 32 7.76 8.21 8.27
N ALA A 33 8.06 9.31 8.96
CA ALA A 33 7.11 9.97 9.85
C ALA A 33 5.91 10.54 9.09
N ARG A 34 6.15 11.20 7.94
CA ARG A 34 5.07 11.68 7.07
C ARG A 34 4.20 10.54 6.55
N TYR A 35 4.82 9.45 6.10
CA TYR A 35 4.09 8.27 5.62
C TYR A 35 3.20 7.68 6.72
N TYR A 36 3.75 7.47 7.93
CA TYR A 36 2.97 6.98 9.07
C TYR A 36 1.78 7.89 9.41
N LEU A 37 2.00 9.20 9.48
CA LEU A 37 0.96 10.17 9.80
C LEU A 37 -0.12 10.24 8.71
N LYS A 38 0.26 10.11 7.42
CA LYS A 38 -0.69 10.05 6.30
C LYS A 38 -1.54 8.78 6.35
N MET A 39 -0.92 7.62 6.58
CA MET A 39 -1.62 6.33 6.60
C MET A 39 -2.52 6.18 7.82
N CYS A 40 -2.00 6.49 9.01
CA CYS A 40 -2.73 6.28 10.27
C CYS A 40 -3.65 7.46 10.63
N GLY A 41 -3.33 8.67 10.19
CA GLY A 41 -4.08 9.88 10.58
C GLY A 41 -4.04 10.13 12.09
N GLY A 42 -5.15 10.62 12.63
CA GLY A 42 -5.37 10.80 14.08
C GLY A 42 -4.80 12.10 14.65
N VAL A 43 -4.25 12.97 13.81
CA VAL A 43 -3.80 14.31 14.18
C VAL A 43 -4.44 15.36 13.27
N ALA A 44 -4.66 16.57 13.78
CA ALA A 44 -5.39 17.63 13.07
C ALA A 44 -4.85 17.92 11.65
N ALA A 45 -3.54 17.79 11.44
CA ALA A 45 -2.90 18.04 10.15
C ALA A 45 -3.11 16.92 9.10
N TYR A 46 -3.43 15.70 9.52
CA TYR A 46 -3.55 14.52 8.64
C TYR A 46 -4.97 13.91 8.65
N GLY A 47 -5.89 14.47 9.44
CA GLY A 47 -7.28 14.05 9.50
C GLY A 47 -7.43 12.59 9.91
N ARG A 48 -8.24 11.85 9.17
CA ARG A 48 -8.62 10.46 9.49
C ARG A 48 -7.58 9.42 9.01
N GLY A 49 -6.73 9.78 8.05
CA GLY A 49 -5.71 8.91 7.46
C GLY A 49 -6.21 8.02 6.31
N ASP A 50 -5.29 7.64 5.42
CA ASP A 50 -5.60 6.92 4.17
C ASP A 50 -6.18 5.52 4.44
N ILE A 51 -5.72 4.81 5.48
CA ILE A 51 -6.22 3.47 5.81
C ILE A 51 -7.69 3.53 6.22
N GLN A 52 -8.04 4.50 7.05
CA GLN A 52 -9.42 4.62 7.52
C GLN A 52 -10.34 5.07 6.38
N HIS A 53 -9.84 5.97 5.51
CA HIS A 53 -10.57 6.34 4.29
C HIS A 53 -10.81 5.12 3.40
N LEU A 54 -9.80 4.26 3.20
CA LEU A 54 -9.94 3.01 2.44
C LEU A 54 -11.02 2.09 3.01
N LEU A 55 -11.07 1.94 4.34
CA LEU A 55 -12.08 1.13 5.01
C LEU A 55 -13.50 1.73 4.84
N ASP A 56 -13.64 3.05 4.93
CA ASP A 56 -14.94 3.70 4.71
C ASP A 56 -15.43 3.45 3.27
N VAL A 57 -14.58 3.63 2.27
CA VAL A 57 -14.94 3.40 0.85
C VAL A 57 -15.27 1.92 0.60
N ALA A 58 -14.55 1.00 1.23
CA ALA A 58 -14.83 -0.44 1.14
C ALA A 58 -16.18 -0.80 1.77
N GLU A 59 -16.54 -0.18 2.90
CA GLU A 59 -17.86 -0.36 3.52
C GLU A 59 -18.98 0.19 2.64
N GLU A 60 -18.78 1.36 2.03
CA GLU A 60 -19.77 1.99 1.14
C GLU A 60 -19.99 1.19 -0.16
N LYS A 61 -18.93 0.62 -0.75
CA LYS A 61 -19.01 -0.11 -2.02
C LYS A 61 -19.22 -1.62 -1.87
N GLY A 62 -18.96 -2.17 -0.69
CA GLY A 62 -18.98 -3.61 -0.40
C GLY A 62 -17.74 -4.38 -0.86
N SER A 63 -17.03 -3.90 -1.88
CA SER A 63 -15.71 -4.41 -2.30
C SER A 63 -14.91 -3.34 -3.06
N LEU A 64 -13.59 -3.51 -3.12
CA LEU A 64 -12.68 -2.66 -3.88
C LEU A 64 -11.78 -3.50 -4.79
N THR A 65 -11.59 -3.00 -6.00
CA THR A 65 -10.57 -3.50 -6.94
C THR A 65 -9.18 -2.98 -6.55
N PRO A 66 -8.09 -3.64 -7.01
CA PRO A 66 -6.73 -3.12 -6.82
C PRO A 66 -6.54 -1.68 -7.28
N GLN A 67 -7.17 -1.29 -8.39
CA GLN A 67 -7.14 0.06 -8.95
C GLN A 67 -7.78 1.08 -8.00
N GLU A 68 -8.90 0.73 -7.39
CA GLU A 68 -9.57 1.60 -6.43
C GLU A 68 -8.76 1.74 -5.13
N ILE A 69 -8.10 0.66 -4.70
CA ILE A 69 -7.19 0.70 -3.54
C ILE A 69 -6.00 1.63 -3.84
N ALA A 70 -5.36 1.48 -5.00
CA ALA A 70 -4.23 2.32 -5.40
C ALA A 70 -4.61 3.80 -5.50
N ALA A 71 -5.80 4.10 -6.06
CA ALA A 71 -6.33 5.45 -6.15
C ALA A 71 -6.55 6.08 -4.76
N VAL A 72 -7.00 5.30 -3.77
CA VAL A 72 -7.18 5.79 -2.39
C VAL A 72 -5.85 6.03 -1.70
N LEU A 73 -4.88 5.14 -1.88
CA LEU A 73 -3.58 5.25 -1.19
C LEU A 73 -2.61 6.24 -1.86
N ASP A 74 -2.96 6.77 -3.04
CA ASP A 74 -2.05 7.57 -3.89
C ASP A 74 -0.74 6.81 -4.16
N GLU A 75 -0.85 5.50 -4.34
CA GLU A 75 0.27 4.61 -4.67
C GLU A 75 0.39 4.49 -6.18
N ARG A 76 1.62 4.52 -6.70
CA ARG A 76 1.86 4.22 -8.12
C ARG A 76 1.51 2.75 -8.37
N GLU A 77 0.50 2.50 -9.18
CA GLU A 77 0.12 1.14 -9.58
C GLU A 77 1.34 0.36 -10.09
N LEU A 78 1.51 -0.86 -9.60
CA LEU A 78 2.27 -1.86 -10.36
C LEU A 78 1.41 -2.28 -11.55
N PRO A 79 1.93 -2.27 -12.78
CA PRO A 79 1.15 -2.71 -13.95
C PRO A 79 0.79 -4.18 -13.77
N VAL A 80 -0.50 -4.47 -13.56
CA VAL A 80 -1.00 -5.84 -13.49
C VAL A 80 -1.47 -6.25 -14.88
N GLU A 81 -0.65 -7.04 -15.59
CA GLU A 81 -1.12 -7.79 -16.75
C GLU A 81 -1.83 -9.06 -16.26
N TYR A 82 -3.10 -9.23 -16.62
CA TYR A 82 -3.81 -10.48 -16.39
C TYR A 82 -4.15 -11.12 -17.74
N ASP A 83 -3.81 -12.40 -17.89
CA ASP A 83 -4.20 -13.22 -19.04
C ASP A 83 -5.36 -14.12 -18.61
N THR A 84 -6.51 -14.02 -19.31
CA THR A 84 -7.67 -14.87 -19.05
C THR A 84 -7.78 -15.89 -20.17
N HIS A 85 -7.33 -17.12 -19.88
CA HIS A 85 -7.48 -18.23 -20.82
C HIS A 85 -8.69 -19.09 -20.42
N SER A 86 -9.81 -18.88 -21.10
CA SER A 86 -10.99 -19.73 -20.98
C SER A 86 -11.10 -20.65 -22.20
N SER A 87 -11.11 -21.98 -21.98
CA SER A 87 -11.50 -22.95 -23.01
C SER A 87 -12.91 -23.45 -22.72
N VAL A 88 -13.77 -23.43 -23.73
CA VAL A 88 -15.11 -24.02 -23.67
C VAL A 88 -15.00 -25.42 -24.25
N GLY A 89 -15.23 -26.44 -23.43
CA GLY A 89 -15.35 -27.81 -23.91
C GLY A 89 -16.62 -27.94 -24.76
N THR A 90 -16.49 -28.26 -26.04
CA THR A 90 -17.64 -28.61 -26.87
C THR A 90 -18.20 -29.95 -26.42
N GLU A 91 -19.33 -29.94 -25.72
CA GLU A 91 -20.18 -31.12 -25.56
C GLU A 91 -20.61 -31.61 -26.94
N SER A 92 -20.07 -32.76 -27.36
CA SER A 92 -20.58 -33.49 -28.51
C SER A 92 -21.97 -34.02 -28.18
N LEU A 93 -23.00 -33.31 -28.64
CA LEU A 93 -24.33 -33.87 -28.78
C LEU A 93 -24.29 -34.96 -29.87
N ARG A 94 -24.02 -36.21 -29.47
CA ARG A 94 -24.40 -37.37 -30.29
C ARG A 94 -25.90 -37.54 -30.20
N GLY A 95 -26.60 -37.02 -31.19
CA GLY A 95 -27.96 -37.40 -31.50
C GLY A 95 -27.99 -38.66 -32.36
N GLN A 96 -28.85 -39.59 -31.94
CA GLN A 96 -29.50 -40.70 -32.67
C GLN A 96 -28.64 -41.91 -33.07
#